data_AF-R4YY30-F1
#
_entry.id   AF-R4YY30-F1
#
_cell.length_a   1.000
_cell.length_b   1.000
_cell.length_c   1.000
_cell.angle_alpha   90.00
_cell.angle_beta   90.00
_cell.angle_gamma   90.00
#
_symmetry.space_group_name_H-M   'P 1'
#
loop_
_entity.id
_entity.type
_entity.pdbx_description
1 polymer ?
#
loop_
_entity_poly.entity_id
_entity_poly.type
_entity_poly.pdbx_seq_one_letter_code
_entity_poly.pdbx_strand_id
1 'polypeptide(L)'
;MSTEPSRKKKRLLAPQEKYEIWMQIVRGETTVSEAAERSRVDRATIAKLRTVARDGALEALARSRPGRRQKDRDYELEEAKAETERLRTALAEMAVRLTLAEGKEPWG
;
A
#
# COMPACT_ATOMS: atom_id res chain seq x y z
N MET A 1 4.31 -47.35 -1.84
CA MET A 1 5.01 -46.14 -1.38
C MET A 1 4.42 -44.96 -2.11
N SER A 2 3.44 -44.28 -1.51
CA SER A 2 2.81 -43.10 -2.12
C SER A 2 3.73 -41.90 -1.93
N THR A 3 4.34 -41.43 -3.00
CA THR A 3 5.10 -40.18 -3.01
C THR A 3 4.10 -39.03 -3.05
N GLU A 4 3.71 -38.52 -1.88
CA GLU A 4 2.98 -37.25 -1.83
C GLU A 4 3.85 -36.14 -2.43
N PRO A 5 3.33 -35.34 -3.38
CA PRO A 5 4.09 -34.26 -3.96
C PRO A 5 4.31 -33.17 -2.90
N SER A 6 5.53 -33.12 -2.36
CA SER A 6 5.99 -32.02 -1.52
C SER A 6 5.75 -30.70 -2.24
N ARG A 7 4.85 -29.86 -1.70
CA ARG A 7 4.54 -28.53 -2.23
C ARG A 7 5.81 -27.69 -2.17
N LYS A 8 6.52 -27.56 -3.30
CA LYS A 8 7.67 -26.66 -3.44
C LYS A 8 7.25 -25.25 -3.01
N LYS A 9 8.02 -24.64 -2.10
CA LYS A 9 7.80 -23.26 -1.65
C LYS A 9 7.75 -22.35 -2.88
N LYS A 10 6.65 -21.61 -3.04
CA LYS A 10 6.48 -20.66 -4.14
C LYS A 10 7.48 -19.52 -3.94
N ARG A 11 8.39 -19.33 -4.90
CA ARG A 11 9.30 -18.18 -4.90
C ARG A 11 8.49 -16.91 -5.11
N LEU A 12 8.71 -15.92 -4.26
CA LEU A 12 8.15 -14.58 -4.40
C LEU A 12 9.20 -13.68 -5.04
N LEU A 13 8.86 -13.03 -6.15
CA LEU A 13 9.71 -12.04 -6.81
C LEU A 13 9.58 -10.70 -6.09
N ALA A 14 10.72 -10.04 -5.87
CA ALA A 14 10.73 -8.68 -5.33
C ALA A 14 10.08 -7.69 -6.33
N PRO A 15 9.54 -6.54 -5.90
CA PRO A 15 8.94 -5.55 -6.80
C PRO A 15 9.89 -5.10 -7.93
N GLN A 16 11.16 -4.84 -7.60
CA GLN A 16 12.19 -4.45 -8.58
C GLN A 16 12.44 -5.57 -9.61
N GLU A 17 12.58 -6.82 -9.15
CA GLU A 17 12.78 -7.98 -10.04
C GLU A 17 11.60 -8.15 -11.01
N LYS A 18 10.37 -7.92 -10.54
CA LYS A 18 9.18 -7.95 -11.41
C LYS A 18 9.25 -6.87 -12.49
N TYR A 19 9.67 -5.66 -12.14
CA TYR A 19 9.81 -4.54 -13.07
C TYR A 19 10.86 -4.83 -14.15
N GLU A 20 12.02 -5.36 -13.77
CA GLU A 20 13.08 -5.71 -14.71
C GLU A 20 12.63 -6.80 -15.69
N ILE A 21 12.00 -7.88 -15.20
CA ILE A 21 11.45 -8.94 -16.04
C ILE A 21 10.41 -8.38 -17.02
N TRP A 22 9.52 -7.50 -16.53
CA TRP A 22 8.52 -6.86 -17.39
C TRP A 22 9.18 -6.04 -18.50
N MET A 23 10.21 -5.26 -18.18
CA MET A 23 10.94 -4.45 -19.16
C MET A 23 11.67 -5.29 -20.20
N GLN A 24 12.33 -6.38 -19.80
CA GLN A 24 12.97 -7.30 -20.74
C GLN A 24 11.94 -7.91 -21.72
N ILE A 25 10.76 -8.30 -21.22
CA ILE A 25 9.69 -8.85 -22.06
C ILE A 25 9.14 -7.80 -23.02
N VAL A 26 8.89 -6.56 -22.54
CA VAL A 26 8.37 -5.46 -23.38
C VAL A 26 9.35 -5.08 -24.48
N ARG A 27 10.65 -5.12 -24.19
CA ARG A 27 11.73 -4.85 -25.18
C ARG A 27 11.99 -6.02 -26.12
N GLY A 28 11.37 -7.18 -25.89
CA GLY A 28 11.61 -8.40 -26.68
C GLY A 28 12.97 -9.05 -26.37
N GLU A 29 13.65 -8.67 -25.30
CA GLU A 29 14.93 -9.25 -24.85
C GLU A 29 14.75 -10.65 -24.27
N THR A 30 13.53 -11.00 -23.83
CA THR A 30 13.22 -12.33 -23.33
C THR A 30 11.76 -12.73 -23.53
N THR A 31 11.51 -14.04 -23.57
CA THR A 31 10.16 -14.58 -23.61
C THR A 31 9.60 -14.85 -22.21
N VAL A 32 8.28 -15.03 -22.11
CA VAL A 32 7.61 -15.45 -20.86
C VAL A 32 8.17 -16.77 -20.34
N SER A 33 8.53 -17.70 -21.23
CA SER A 33 9.07 -19.00 -20.85
C SER A 33 10.45 -18.87 -20.23
N GLU A 34 11.35 -18.16 -20.90
CA GLU A 34 12.73 -17.95 -20.44
C GLU A 34 12.77 -17.19 -19.11
N ALA A 35 11.95 -16.13 -18.98
CA ALA A 35 11.84 -15.38 -17.74
C ALA A 35 11.33 -16.26 -16.59
N ALA A 36 10.31 -17.10 -16.84
CA ALA A 36 9.79 -18.02 -15.83
C ALA A 36 10.84 -19.05 -15.38
N GLU A 37 11.62 -19.59 -16.33
CA GLU A 37 12.68 -20.55 -16.08
C GLU A 37 13.84 -19.93 -15.29
N ARG A 38 14.38 -18.79 -15.73
CA ARG A 38 15.45 -18.05 -15.03
C ARG A 38 15.02 -17.65 -13.63
N SER A 39 13.80 -17.17 -13.49
CA SER A 39 13.25 -16.74 -12.21
C SER A 39 12.64 -17.88 -11.39
N ARG A 40 12.68 -19.14 -11.84
CA ARG A 40 12.14 -20.30 -11.13
C ARG A 40 10.70 -20.09 -10.61
N VAL A 41 9.87 -19.45 -11.42
CA VAL A 41 8.45 -19.21 -11.15
C VAL A 41 7.59 -19.83 -12.25
N ASP A 42 6.30 -19.96 -11.98
CA ASP A 42 5.38 -20.50 -12.98
C ASP A 42 5.14 -19.50 -14.13
N ARG A 43 4.98 -20.01 -15.37
CA ARG A 43 4.72 -19.18 -16.55
C ARG A 43 3.46 -18.33 -16.40
N ALA A 44 2.42 -18.81 -15.72
CA ALA A 44 1.21 -18.05 -15.42
C ALA A 44 1.49 -16.88 -14.46
N THR A 45 2.50 -17.00 -13.59
CA THR A 45 2.93 -15.89 -12.71
C THR A 45 3.53 -14.76 -13.54
N ILE A 46 4.39 -15.07 -14.51
CA ILE A 46 4.97 -14.07 -15.43
C ILE A 46 3.90 -13.51 -16.38
N ALA A 47 2.98 -14.34 -16.86
CA ALA A 47 1.86 -13.85 -17.68
C ALA A 47 0.96 -12.88 -16.91
N LYS A 48 0.62 -13.19 -15.66
CA LYS A 48 -0.16 -12.30 -14.77
C LYS A 48 0.60 -11.00 -14.48
N LEU A 49 1.91 -11.07 -14.27
CA LEU A 49 2.78 -9.93 -14.03
C LEU A 49 2.67 -8.90 -15.17
N ARG A 50 2.66 -9.35 -16.43
CA ARG A 50 2.49 -8.46 -17.60
C ARG A 50 1.18 -7.69 -17.55
N THR A 51 0.07 -8.36 -17.24
CA THR A 51 -1.26 -7.74 -17.15
C THR A 51 -1.28 -6.71 -16.03
N VAL A 52 -0.84 -7.10 -14.82
CA VAL A 52 -0.82 -6.21 -13.65
C VAL A 52 0.07 -4.99 -13.89
N ALA A 53 1.25 -5.17 -14.48
CA ALA A 53 2.17 -4.08 -14.78
C ALA A 53 1.57 -3.10 -15.80
N ARG A 54 0.95 -3.60 -16.88
CA ARG A 54 0.29 -2.76 -17.88
C ARG A 54 -0.88 -1.99 -17.28
N ASP A 55 -1.77 -2.68 -16.58
CA ASP A 55 -2.99 -2.07 -16.06
C ASP A 55 -2.66 -1.06 -14.95
N GLY A 56 -1.70 -1.36 -14.07
CA GLY A 56 -1.21 -0.42 -13.07
C GLY A 56 -0.52 0.81 -13.69
N ALA A 57 0.23 0.63 -14.78
CA ALA A 57 0.82 1.76 -15.51
C ALA A 57 -0.27 2.65 -16.15
N LEU A 58 -1.26 2.06 -16.81
CA LEU A 58 -2.38 2.81 -17.40
C LEU A 58 -3.18 3.56 -16.34
N GLU A 59 -3.45 2.94 -15.20
CA GLU A 59 -4.14 3.56 -14.07
C GLU A 59 -3.34 4.73 -13.47
N ALA A 60 -2.02 4.56 -13.28
CA ALA A 60 -1.13 5.62 -12.82
C ALA A 60 -1.08 6.80 -13.81
N LEU A 61 -1.02 6.51 -15.11
CA LEU A 61 -1.01 7.53 -16.16
C LEU A 61 -2.37 8.25 -16.24
N ALA A 62 -3.49 7.54 -16.10
CA ALA A 62 -4.82 8.16 -16.06
C ALA A 62 -4.98 9.14 -14.88
N ARG A 63 -4.37 8.83 -13.73
CA ARG A 63 -4.29 9.72 -12.56
C ARG A 63 -3.30 10.88 -12.72
N SER A 64 -2.34 10.75 -13.62
CA SER A 64 -1.31 11.75 -13.88
C SER A 64 -1.85 12.85 -14.80
N ARG A 65 -2.69 13.73 -14.24
CA ARG A 65 -3.22 14.90 -14.96
C ARG A 65 -2.32 16.12 -14.70
N PRO A 66 -1.90 16.86 -15.74
CA PRO A 66 -1.25 18.15 -15.57
C PRO A 66 -2.13 19.13 -14.79
N GLY A 67 -1.56 19.83 -13.81
CA GLY A 67 -2.26 20.80 -12.96
C GLY A 67 -2.24 20.47 -11.47
N ARG A 68 -2.64 21.44 -10.64
CA ARG A 68 -2.73 21.26 -9.18
C ARG A 68 -3.91 20.33 -8.89
N ARG A 69 -3.66 19.18 -8.24
CA ARG A 69 -4.74 18.32 -7.73
C ARG A 69 -5.69 19.19 -6.90
N GLN A 70 -6.97 19.27 -7.30
CA GLN A 70 -7.99 19.59 -6.32
C GLN A 70 -7.90 18.49 -5.27
N LYS A 71 -7.70 18.88 -4.01
CA LYS A 71 -7.71 17.93 -2.90
C LYS A 71 -9.11 17.32 -2.91
N ASP A 72 -9.23 16.05 -3.27
CA ASP A 72 -10.49 15.33 -3.08
C ASP A 72 -10.88 15.54 -1.61
N ARG A 73 -12.13 15.91 -1.39
CA ARG A 73 -12.63 16.21 -0.04
C ARG A 73 -12.54 14.92 0.76
N ASP A 74 -11.52 14.84 1.60
CA ASP A 74 -11.19 13.67 2.38
C ASP A 74 -12.13 13.61 3.59
N TYR A 75 -13.31 13.02 3.37
CA TYR A 75 -14.38 12.95 4.37
C TYR A 75 -13.93 12.22 5.64
N GLU A 76 -13.11 11.18 5.51
CA GLU A 76 -12.56 10.44 6.66
C GLU A 76 -11.65 11.33 7.49
N LEU A 77 -10.78 12.13 6.85
CA LEU A 77 -9.93 13.08 7.54
C LEU A 77 -10.72 14.20 8.23
N GLU A 78 -11.79 14.69 7.59
CA GLU A 78 -12.63 15.74 8.19
C GLU A 78 -13.45 15.20 9.37
N GLU A 79 -13.98 13.99 9.28
CA GLU A 79 -14.66 13.31 10.40
C GLU A 79 -13.71 13.06 11.57
N ALA A 80 -12.49 12.56 11.28
CA ALA A 80 -11.47 12.34 12.30
C ALA A 80 -11.06 13.64 13.02
N LYS A 81 -10.96 14.75 12.30
CA LYS A 81 -10.69 16.07 12.90
C LYS A 81 -11.85 16.55 13.78
N ALA A 82 -13.09 16.36 13.33
CA ALA A 82 -14.27 16.73 14.09
C ALA A 82 -14.34 15.97 15.43
N GLU A 83 -14.07 14.66 15.41
CA GLU A 83 -14.04 13.88 16.65
C GLU A 83 -12.86 14.26 17.54
N THR A 84 -11.70 14.56 16.96
CA THR A 84 -10.53 15.04 17.74
C THR A 84 -10.86 16.32 18.50
N GLU A 85 -11.53 17.29 17.87
CA GLU A 85 -11.92 18.53 18.54
C GLU A 85 -13.00 18.28 19.61
N ARG A 86 -13.99 17.40 19.35
CA ARG A 86 -14.97 17.00 20.37
C ARG A 86 -14.29 16.41 21.61
N LEU A 87 -13.36 15.47 21.40
CA LEU A 87 -12.61 14.82 22.49
C LEU A 87 -11.72 15.82 23.23
N ARG A 88 -11.09 16.75 22.51
CA ARG A 88 -10.26 17.81 23.10
C ARG A 88 -11.07 18.72 24.01
N THR A 89 -12.26 19.14 23.60
CA THR A 89 -13.17 19.92 24.44
C THR A 89 -13.58 19.15 25.69
N ALA A 90 -14.00 17.89 25.54
CA ALA A 90 -14.38 17.05 26.67
C ALA A 90 -13.21 16.86 27.66
N LEU A 91 -11.99 16.66 27.14
CA LEU A 91 -10.78 16.54 27.95
C LEU A 91 -10.48 17.83 28.73
N ALA A 92 -10.61 18.98 28.07
CA ALA A 92 -10.41 20.29 28.72
C ALA A 92 -11.43 20.51 29.86
N GLU A 93 -12.70 20.18 29.64
CA GLU A 93 -13.74 20.25 30.67
C GLU A 93 -13.48 19.32 31.85
N MET A 94 -12.99 18.11 31.58
CA MET A 94 -12.60 17.16 32.62
C MET A 94 -11.39 17.67 33.41
N ALA A 95 -10.38 18.23 32.74
CA ALA A 95 -9.21 18.81 33.39
C ALA A 95 -9.58 19.98 34.31
N VAL A 96 -10.48 20.87 33.88
CA VAL A 96 -11.00 21.96 34.72
C VAL A 96 -11.70 21.41 35.96
N ARG A 97 -12.59 20.42 35.80
CA ARG A 97 -13.27 19.78 36.93
C ARG A 97 -12.29 19.13 37.91
N LEU A 98 -11.27 18.47 37.39
CA LEU A 98 -10.22 17.84 38.18
C LEU A 98 -9.44 18.89 39.00
N THR A 99 -8.98 19.96 38.37
CA THR A 99 -8.27 21.05 39.06
C THR A 99 -9.14 21.73 40.13
N LEU A 100 -10.45 21.85 39.91
CA LEU A 100 -11.36 22.38 40.92
C LEU A 100 -11.56 21.41 42.10
N ALA A 101 -11.56 20.10 41.84
CA ALA A 101 -11.75 19.07 42.87
C ALA A 101 -10.47 18.83 43.70
N GLU A 102 -9.32 18.77 43.04
CA GLU A 102 -8.01 18.51 43.67
C GLU A 102 -7.37 19.79 44.23
N GLY A 103 -7.86 20.96 43.82
CA GLY A 103 -7.24 22.25 44.10
C GLY A 103 -6.03 22.51 43.19
N LYS A 104 -5.53 23.74 43.23
CA LYS A 104 -4.30 24.10 42.53
C LYS A 104 -3.11 23.75 43.41
N GLU A 105 -2.31 22.77 43.02
CA GLU A 105 -0.96 22.65 43.56
C GLU A 105 -0.14 23.89 43.15
N PRO A 106 0.53 24.57 44.09
CA PRO A 106 1.50 25.59 43.72
C PRO A 106 2.58 24.89 42.89
N TRP A 107 2.82 25.39 41.68
CA TRP A 107 3.98 24.95 40.91
C TRP A 107 5.21 25.19 41.77
N GLY A 108 5.92 24.12 42.12
CA GLY A 108 7.28 24.19 42.66
C GLY A 108 8.28 24.59 41.59
#